data_AF-A0A0C1ZA98-F1
#
_entry.id   AF-A0A0C1ZA98-F1
#
_cell.length_a   1.000
_cell.length_b   1.000
_cell.length_c   1.000
_cell.angle_alpha   90.00
_cell.angle_beta   90.00
_cell.angle_gamma   90.00
#
_symmetry.space_group_name_H-M   'P 1'
#
loop_
_entity.id
_entity.type
_entity.pdbx_description
1 polymer ?
#
loop_
_entity_poly.entity_id
_entity_poly.type
_entity_poly.pdbx_seq_one_letter_code
_entity_poly.pdbx_strand_id
1 'polypeptide(L)'
;MEVFSHRISWDREPENLPAGWTQCSGTFRDFLVSISYSGCGQRLAVKFTETVTFKLTTLPLISTDMASACEEVQNLINEAVCNDGTVWISVEDNLPDAGDYFCKVSNNGREFEAQRRLVRKSHAHAWFGGARPFADDDVVTHYRLNLL
;
A
#
# COMPACT_ATOMS: atom_id res chain seq x y z
N MET A 1 -4.82 22.34 18.35
CA MET A 1 -4.90 21.51 17.14
C MET A 1 -5.09 20.09 17.67
N GLU A 2 -6.32 19.62 17.72
CA GLU A 2 -6.60 18.26 18.23
C GLU A 2 -6.08 17.26 17.21
N VAL A 3 -5.01 16.56 17.57
CA VAL A 3 -4.58 15.37 16.84
C VAL A 3 -5.62 14.31 17.15
N PHE A 4 -6.66 14.20 16.33
CA PHE A 4 -7.50 13.01 16.35
C PHE A 4 -6.58 11.85 15.98
N SER A 5 -6.16 11.07 16.99
CA SER A 5 -5.44 9.84 16.73
C SER A 5 -6.42 8.89 16.08
N HIS A 6 -6.25 8.66 14.78
CA HIS A 6 -7.05 7.78 13.95
C HIS A 6 -6.70 6.32 14.27
N ARG A 7 -6.95 5.90 15.51
CA ARG A 7 -6.48 4.62 16.05
C ARG A 7 -7.34 3.47 15.57
N ILE A 8 -6.69 2.42 15.10
CA ILE A 8 -7.32 1.14 14.80
C ILE A 8 -7.54 0.39 16.12
N SER A 9 -8.77 -0.02 16.37
CA SER A 9 -9.09 -0.93 17.49
C SER A 9 -8.86 -2.37 17.02
N TRP A 10 -7.74 -2.98 17.42
CA TRP A 10 -7.39 -4.36 17.07
C TRP A 10 -8.06 -5.34 18.03
N ASP A 11 -9.00 -6.13 17.52
CA ASP A 11 -9.92 -6.88 18.39
C ASP A 11 -9.86 -8.40 18.20
N ARG A 12 -9.23 -8.93 17.13
CA ARG A 12 -9.38 -10.36 16.77
C ARG A 12 -8.20 -11.01 16.05
N GLU A 13 -7.84 -12.22 16.51
CA GLU A 13 -7.24 -13.26 15.66
C GLU A 13 -8.36 -14.13 15.07
N PRO A 14 -8.40 -14.42 13.76
CA PRO A 14 -9.46 -15.22 13.18
C PRO A 14 -9.23 -16.71 13.37
N GLU A 15 -10.33 -17.39 13.70
CA GLU A 15 -10.44 -18.83 13.71
C GLU A 15 -10.58 -19.32 12.26
N ASN A 16 -9.76 -20.30 11.84
CA ASN A 16 -9.71 -20.91 10.48
C ASN A 16 -8.73 -20.29 9.47
N LEU A 17 -7.51 -19.97 9.91
CA LEU A 17 -6.40 -19.68 9.01
C LEU A 17 -5.72 -20.97 8.50
N PRO A 18 -5.18 -20.98 7.27
CA PRO A 18 -4.30 -22.06 6.83
C PRO A 18 -3.09 -22.21 7.77
N ALA A 19 -2.53 -23.42 7.88
CA ALA A 19 -1.38 -23.66 8.74
C ALA A 19 -0.20 -22.74 8.38
N GLY A 20 0.38 -22.08 9.40
CA GLY A 20 1.48 -21.12 9.22
C GLY A 20 1.05 -19.70 8.85
N TRP A 21 -0.26 -19.43 8.84
CA TRP A 21 -0.80 -18.07 8.71
C TRP A 21 -1.20 -17.47 10.06
N THR A 22 -1.01 -16.16 10.17
CA THR A 22 -1.46 -15.35 11.31
C THR A 22 -2.24 -14.17 10.76
N GLN A 23 -3.35 -13.80 11.39
CA GLN A 23 -4.12 -12.64 10.99
C GLN A 23 -4.59 -11.87 12.21
N CYS A 24 -4.63 -10.54 12.09
CA CYS A 24 -5.18 -9.63 13.06
C CYS A 24 -6.20 -8.74 12.34
N SER A 25 -7.33 -8.43 12.97
CA SER A 25 -8.31 -7.50 12.41
C SER A 25 -8.67 -6.43 13.42
N GLY A 26 -8.96 -5.25 12.89
CA GLY A 26 -9.41 -4.12 13.67
C GLY A 26 -10.35 -3.23 12.88
N THR A 27 -10.87 -2.20 13.53
CA THR A 27 -11.80 -1.25 12.91
C THR A 27 -11.21 0.14 12.86
N PHE A 28 -11.37 0.81 11.73
CA PHE A 28 -11.04 2.21 11.54
C PHE A 28 -12.25 2.95 10.94
N ARG A 29 -12.87 3.85 11.71
CA ARG A 29 -14.19 4.43 11.36
C ARG A 29 -15.18 3.29 11.08
N ASP A 30 -15.86 3.31 9.94
CA ASP A 30 -16.80 2.27 9.51
C ASP A 30 -16.13 1.16 8.67
N PHE A 31 -14.81 1.20 8.51
CA PHE A 31 -14.06 0.23 7.74
C PHE A 31 -13.46 -0.86 8.63
N LEU A 32 -13.59 -2.10 8.19
CA LEU A 32 -12.74 -3.18 8.69
C LEU A 32 -11.32 -2.99 8.14
N VAL A 33 -10.33 -3.31 8.94
CA VAL A 33 -8.92 -3.41 8.57
C VAL A 33 -8.47 -4.81 8.97
N SER A 34 -7.77 -5.48 8.08
CA SER A 34 -7.25 -6.81 8.37
C SER A 34 -5.82 -6.95 7.88
N ILE A 35 -5.01 -7.64 8.68
CA ILE A 35 -3.60 -7.93 8.41
C ILE A 35 -3.46 -9.43 8.42
N SER A 36 -2.96 -10.01 7.33
CA SER A 36 -2.68 -11.45 7.24
C SER A 36 -1.21 -11.66 6.90
N TYR A 37 -0.60 -12.70 7.45
CA TYR A 37 0.80 -13.03 7.28
C TYR A 37 0.97 -14.53 7.08
N SER A 38 2.01 -14.94 6.34
CA SER A 38 2.49 -16.32 6.32
C SER A 38 4.01 -16.37 6.42
N GLY A 39 4.51 -17.36 7.16
CA GLY A 39 5.95 -17.56 7.40
C GLY A 39 6.83 -17.79 6.17
N CYS A 40 6.24 -17.87 4.96
CA CYS A 40 6.93 -18.15 3.70
C CYS A 40 7.03 -16.96 2.72
N GLY A 41 6.68 -15.73 3.12
CA GLY A 41 7.01 -14.53 2.32
C GLY A 41 5.87 -13.53 2.04
N GLN A 42 5.05 -13.26 3.05
CA GLN A 42 4.23 -12.04 3.27
C GLN A 42 3.16 -11.65 2.22
N ARG A 43 1.90 -11.54 2.67
CA ARG A 43 0.84 -10.82 1.93
C ARG A 43 -0.17 -10.17 2.88
N LEU A 44 -0.08 -8.86 3.04
CA LEU A 44 -1.08 -8.04 3.74
C LEU A 44 -2.28 -7.76 2.81
N ALA A 45 -3.46 -8.22 3.22
CA ALA A 45 -4.73 -7.92 2.58
C ALA A 45 -5.53 -6.94 3.45
N VAL A 46 -5.37 -5.62 3.27
CA VAL A 46 -6.25 -4.65 3.94
C VAL A 46 -7.56 -4.60 3.18
N LYS A 47 -8.61 -5.17 3.78
CA LYS A 47 -9.96 -5.15 3.25
C LYS A 47 -10.75 -4.04 3.92
N PHE A 48 -10.92 -2.91 3.24
CA PHE A 48 -11.87 -1.88 3.64
C PHE A 48 -13.29 -2.36 3.30
N THR A 49 -14.17 -2.41 4.29
CA THR A 49 -15.60 -2.73 4.09
C THR A 49 -16.44 -1.51 4.39
N GLU A 50 -16.90 -0.79 3.37
CA GLU A 50 -18.18 -0.08 3.51
C GLU A 50 -19.29 -1.13 3.37
N THR A 51 -20.48 -0.84 3.88
CA THR A 51 -21.62 -1.77 3.86
C THR A 51 -22.09 -2.19 2.46
N VAL A 52 -21.47 -1.71 1.36
CA VAL A 52 -21.89 -2.04 -0.01
C VAL A 52 -20.76 -2.18 -1.05
N THR A 53 -19.56 -1.64 -0.85
CA THR A 53 -18.45 -1.74 -1.84
C THR A 53 -17.16 -2.24 -1.19
N PHE A 54 -16.57 -3.29 -1.78
CA PHE A 54 -15.32 -3.89 -1.30
C PHE A 54 -14.14 -3.37 -2.12
N LYS A 55 -13.22 -2.65 -1.48
CA LYS A 55 -11.90 -2.35 -2.06
C LYS A 55 -10.85 -3.13 -1.29
N LEU A 56 -10.32 -4.17 -1.94
CA LEU A 56 -9.17 -4.90 -1.41
C LEU A 56 -7.92 -4.13 -1.82
N THR A 57 -7.19 -3.60 -0.84
CA THR A 57 -5.91 -2.95 -1.06
C THR A 57 -4.83 -3.78 -0.39
N THR A 58 -3.96 -4.38 -1.19
CA THR A 58 -2.77 -5.05 -0.70
C THR A 58 -1.70 -4.00 -0.46
N LEU A 59 -1.25 -3.89 0.78
CA LEU A 59 -0.18 -3.01 1.17
C LEU A 59 1.10 -3.83 1.31
N PRO A 60 2.26 -3.29 0.92
CA PRO A 60 3.52 -3.91 1.27
C PRO A 60 3.86 -3.56 2.70
N LEU A 61 4.02 -4.59 3.52
CA LEU A 61 4.68 -4.42 4.81
C LEU A 61 6.06 -5.01 4.69
N ILE A 62 7.03 -4.35 5.30
CA ILE A 62 8.37 -4.92 5.49
C ILE A 62 8.50 -5.63 6.85
N SER A 63 7.55 -5.38 7.75
CA SER A 63 7.50 -5.97 9.09
C SER A 63 7.42 -7.50 9.05
N THR A 64 8.20 -8.17 9.90
CA THR A 64 8.29 -9.64 9.95
C THR A 64 7.44 -10.27 11.07
N ASP A 65 6.88 -9.44 11.94
CA ASP A 65 6.00 -9.82 13.04
C ASP A 65 4.71 -8.98 13.04
N MET A 66 3.70 -9.47 13.76
CA MET A 66 2.37 -8.87 13.77
C MET A 66 2.33 -7.50 14.48
N ALA A 67 3.15 -7.28 15.51
CA ALA A 67 3.11 -6.04 16.28
C ALA A 67 3.63 -4.88 15.44
N SER A 68 4.78 -5.06 14.78
CA SER A 68 5.32 -4.08 13.84
C SER A 68 4.42 -3.89 12.63
N ALA A 69 3.79 -4.96 12.11
CA ALA A 69 2.83 -4.85 11.03
C ALA A 69 1.60 -3.98 11.39
N CYS A 70 1.05 -4.14 12.60
CA CYS A 70 -0.04 -3.31 13.09
C CYS A 70 0.35 -1.84 13.20
N GLU A 71 1.56 -1.55 13.67
CA GLU A 71 2.09 -0.18 13.77
C GLU A 71 2.33 0.44 12.38
N GLU A 72 2.90 -0.32 11.45
CA GLU A 72 3.14 0.11 10.07
C GLU A 72 1.82 0.44 9.35
N VAL A 73 0.81 -0.43 9.47
CA VAL A 73 -0.55 -0.15 8.93
C VAL A 73 -1.18 1.08 9.60
N GLN A 74 -1.03 1.21 10.92
CA GLN A 74 -1.51 2.38 11.65
C GLN A 74 -0.88 3.68 11.11
N ASN A 75 0.41 3.67 10.80
CA ASN A 75 1.12 4.81 10.23
C ASN A 75 0.65 5.12 8.80
N LEU A 76 0.48 4.10 7.95
CA LEU A 76 -0.05 4.28 6.59
C LEU A 76 -1.47 4.85 6.58
N ILE A 77 -2.35 4.41 7.49
CA ILE A 77 -3.69 4.99 7.60
C ILE A 77 -3.62 6.44 8.09
N ASN A 78 -2.79 6.74 9.08
CA ASN A 78 -2.60 8.12 9.54
C ASN A 78 -2.12 9.02 8.40
N GLU A 79 -1.16 8.56 7.59
CA GLU A 79 -0.69 9.27 6.41
C GLU A 79 -1.84 9.49 5.40
N ALA A 80 -2.58 8.43 5.06
CA ALA A 80 -3.70 8.51 4.13
C ALA A 80 -4.76 9.51 4.57
N VAL A 81 -5.11 9.51 5.86
CA VAL A 81 -6.06 10.49 6.42
C VAL A 81 -5.54 11.92 6.29
N CYS A 82 -4.24 12.13 6.46
CA CYS A 82 -3.63 13.45 6.27
C CYS A 82 -3.56 13.87 4.80
N ASN A 83 -3.56 12.92 3.87
CA ASN A 83 -3.32 13.11 2.44
C ASN A 83 -4.55 12.71 1.58
N ASP A 84 -5.76 13.09 2.02
CA ASP A 84 -7.02 12.89 1.29
C ASP A 84 -7.24 11.45 0.77
N GLY A 85 -6.92 10.48 1.61
CA GLY A 85 -7.05 9.05 1.32
C GLY A 85 -5.90 8.45 0.51
N THR A 86 -4.76 9.15 0.34
CA THR A 86 -3.65 8.69 -0.50
C THR A 86 -2.32 8.58 0.23
N VAL A 87 -1.47 7.65 -0.20
CA VAL A 87 -0.12 7.45 0.34
C VAL A 87 0.89 7.28 -0.79
N TRP A 88 2.14 7.62 -0.51
CA TRP A 88 3.26 7.36 -1.43
C TRP A 88 3.99 6.09 -1.03
N ILE A 89 4.04 5.11 -1.93
CA ILE A 89 4.72 3.84 -1.70
C ILE A 89 6.00 3.78 -2.53
N SER A 90 7.13 3.46 -1.89
CA SER A 90 8.40 3.26 -2.58
C SER A 90 8.35 2.03 -3.49
N VAL A 91 8.91 2.14 -4.70
CA VAL A 91 9.01 0.98 -5.60
C VAL A 91 10.02 -0.07 -5.13
N GLU A 92 10.94 0.32 -4.23
CA GLU A 92 11.91 -0.60 -3.62
C GLU A 92 11.25 -1.50 -2.58
N ASP A 93 10.30 -0.95 -1.81
CA ASP A 93 9.51 -1.71 -0.86
C ASP A 93 8.52 -2.63 -1.60
N ASN A 94 7.95 -2.13 -2.71
CA ASN A 94 6.94 -2.87 -3.45
C ASN A 94 6.69 -2.36 -4.87
N LEU A 95 6.51 -3.30 -5.78
CA LEU A 95 5.93 -3.00 -7.08
C LEU A 95 4.42 -3.27 -7.06
N PRO A 96 3.58 -2.32 -7.49
CA PRO A 96 2.15 -2.56 -7.61
C PRO A 96 1.86 -3.49 -8.80
N ASP A 97 0.60 -3.89 -8.94
CA ASP A 97 0.15 -4.57 -10.14
C ASP A 97 0.29 -3.68 -11.40
N ALA A 98 0.24 -4.29 -12.57
CA ALA A 98 0.28 -3.55 -13.82
C ALA A 98 -0.91 -2.59 -13.94
N GLY A 99 -0.66 -1.33 -14.29
CA GLY A 99 -1.67 -0.29 -14.28
C GLY A 99 -1.11 1.12 -14.47
N ASP A 100 -1.98 2.11 -14.39
CA ASP A 100 -1.62 3.53 -14.47
C ASP A 100 -1.56 4.13 -13.06
N TYR A 101 -0.45 4.80 -12.75
CA TYR A 101 -0.18 5.38 -11.44
C TYR A 101 0.32 6.81 -11.57
N PHE A 102 0.06 7.62 -10.56
CA PHE A 102 0.76 8.89 -10.37
C PHE A 102 2.03 8.60 -9.58
N CYS A 103 3.18 9.01 -10.11
CA CYS A 103 4.49 8.58 -9.63
C CYS A 103 5.39 9.77 -9.30
N LYS A 104 6.25 9.60 -8.29
CA LYS A 104 7.44 10.45 -8.12
C LYS A 104 8.54 9.92 -9.02
N VAL A 105 9.15 10.81 -9.80
CA VAL A 105 10.19 10.52 -10.77
C VAL A 105 11.41 11.37 -10.44
N SER A 106 12.57 10.73 -10.38
CA SER A 106 13.87 11.38 -10.30
C SER A 106 14.55 11.33 -11.66
N ASN A 107 15.11 12.46 -12.10
CA ASN A 107 15.91 12.56 -13.32
C ASN A 107 17.11 13.45 -13.04
N ASN A 108 18.32 12.88 -13.00
CA ASN A 108 19.57 13.63 -12.80
C ASN A 108 19.53 14.63 -11.61
N GLY A 109 18.93 14.22 -10.49
CA GLY A 109 18.79 15.06 -9.28
C GLY A 109 17.60 16.01 -9.28
N ARG A 110 16.80 16.05 -10.35
CA ARG A 110 15.50 16.73 -10.38
C ARG A 110 14.40 15.75 -10.01
N GLU A 111 13.54 16.14 -9.06
CA GLU A 111 12.34 15.40 -8.71
C GLU A 111 11.09 16.06 -9.28
N PHE A 112 10.17 15.25 -9.81
CA PHE A 112 8.87 15.70 -10.26
C PHE A 112 7.82 14.58 -10.19
N GLU A 113 6.54 14.97 -10.17
CA GLU A 113 5.44 14.02 -10.17
C GLU A 113 4.84 13.91 -11.58
N ALA A 114 4.55 12.68 -12.02
CA ALA A 114 3.95 12.45 -13.32
C ALA A 114 3.19 11.11 -13.38
N GLN A 115 2.21 11.04 -14.28
CA GLN A 115 1.53 9.78 -14.57
C GLN A 115 2.47 8.82 -15.34
N ARG A 116 2.48 7.56 -14.92
CA ARG A 116 3.28 6.47 -15.49
C ARG A 116 2.46 5.19 -15.54
N ARG A 117 2.75 4.33 -16.50
CA ARG A 117 2.13 3.01 -16.65
C ARG A 117 3.12 1.92 -16.29
N LEU A 118 2.78 1.07 -15.34
CA LEU A 118 3.51 -0.16 -15.09
C LEU A 118 2.97 -1.26 -16.01
N VAL A 119 3.85 -1.90 -16.77
CA VAL A 119 3.50 -3.12 -17.51
C VAL A 119 4.34 -4.28 -17.02
N ARG A 120 3.72 -5.45 -16.98
CA ARG A 120 4.39 -6.71 -16.73
C ARG A 120 4.77 -7.33 -18.08
N LYS A 121 6.07 -7.41 -18.35
CA LYS A 121 6.61 -8.27 -19.41
C LYS A 121 6.92 -9.63 -18.78
N SER A 122 6.90 -10.68 -19.58
CA SER A 122 6.92 -12.11 -19.20
C SER A 122 7.89 -12.48 -18.07
N HIS A 123 8.99 -11.73 -17.90
CA HIS A 123 9.98 -11.93 -16.85
C HIS A 123 10.48 -10.62 -16.19
N ALA A 124 9.84 -9.48 -16.43
CA ALA A 124 10.28 -8.18 -15.90
C ALA A 124 9.13 -7.17 -15.77
N HIS A 125 9.24 -6.25 -14.82
CA HIS A 125 8.38 -5.08 -14.74
C HIS A 125 9.06 -3.90 -15.43
N ALA A 126 8.29 -3.10 -16.17
CA ALA A 126 8.81 -1.90 -16.83
C ALA A 126 7.81 -0.75 -16.69
N TRP A 127 8.33 0.42 -16.30
CA TRP A 127 7.57 1.65 -16.28
C TRP A 127 7.59 2.32 -17.66
N PHE A 128 6.46 2.82 -18.09
CA PHE A 128 6.26 3.54 -19.34
C PHE A 128 5.71 4.93 -19.08
N GLY A 129 6.09 5.84 -19.96
CA GLY A 129 5.69 7.23 -19.88
C GLY A 129 4.19 7.33 -20.11
N GLY A 130 3.50 8.17 -19.33
CA GLY A 130 2.10 8.51 -19.60
C GLY A 130 2.00 9.36 -20.88
N ALA A 131 1.59 10.62 -20.75
CA ALA A 131 1.49 11.54 -21.90
C ALA A 131 2.85 12.01 -22.46
N ARG A 132 3.97 11.75 -21.77
CA ARG A 132 5.34 12.04 -22.24
C ARG A 132 6.17 10.75 -22.21
N PRO A 133 7.06 10.52 -23.18
CA PRO A 133 8.03 9.40 -23.13
C PRO A 133 8.90 9.47 -21.86
N PHE A 134 9.42 8.32 -21.41
CA PHE A 134 10.54 8.29 -20.44
C PHE A 134 11.75 8.95 -21.08
N ALA A 135 12.41 9.86 -20.37
CA ALA A 135 13.78 10.24 -20.69
C ALA A 135 14.73 9.12 -20.21
N ASP A 136 15.93 9.02 -20.79
CA ASP A 136 16.88 7.94 -20.51
C ASP A 136 17.24 7.81 -19.01
N ASP A 137 17.20 8.93 -18.27
CA ASP A 137 17.55 8.99 -16.84
C ASP A 137 16.33 9.10 -15.91
N ASP A 138 15.10 8.93 -16.42
CA ASP A 138 13.90 8.93 -15.57
C ASP A 138 13.84 7.63 -14.72
N VAL A 139 13.86 7.79 -13.40
CA VAL A 139 13.69 6.70 -12.43
C VAL A 139 12.43 6.96 -11.61
N VAL A 140 11.47 6.03 -11.67
CA VAL A 140 10.30 6.06 -10.77
C VAL A 140 10.77 5.61 -9.39
N THR A 141 10.56 6.45 -8.37
CA THR A 141 10.94 6.14 -6.99
C THR A 141 9.74 5.74 -6.14
N HIS A 142 8.57 6.34 -6.40
CA HIS A 142 7.34 6.05 -5.64
C HIS A 142 6.12 6.05 -6.55
N TYR A 143 5.06 5.35 -6.14
CA TYR A 143 3.74 5.42 -6.75
C TYR A 143 2.68 5.81 -5.71
N ARG A 144 1.66 6.55 -6.14
CA ARG A 144 0.55 6.97 -5.28
C ARG A 144 -0.51 5.88 -5.24
N LEU A 145 -0.88 5.47 -4.03
CA LEU A 145 -1.97 4.53 -3.78
C LEU A 145 -3.11 5.24 -3.05
N ASN A 146 -4.36 4.97 -3.44
CA ASN A 146 -5.52 5.44 -2.70
C ASN A 146 -6.00 4.33 -1.75
N LEU A 147 -5.98 4.61 -0.45
CA LEU A 147 -6.35 3.68 0.63
C LEU A 147 -7.79 3.86 1.12
N LEU A 148 -8.31 5.09 1.13
CA LEU A 148 -9.62 5.45 1.70
C LEU A 148 -10.60 5.93 0.61
#